data_AF-A0A2S1SDV8-F1
#
_entry.id   AF-A0A2S1SDV8-F1
#
_cell.length_a   1.000
_cell.length_b   1.000
_cell.length_c   1.000
_cell.angle_alpha   90.00
_cell.angle_beta   90.00
_cell.angle_gamma   90.00
#
_symmetry.space_group_name_H-M   'P 1'
#
loop_
_entity.id
_entity.type
_entity.pdbx_description
1 polymer ?
#
loop_
_entity_poly.entity_id
_entity_poly.type
_entity_poly.pdbx_seq_one_letter_code
_entity_poly.pdbx_strand_id
1 'polypeptide(L)'
;MTPFLLTLLLVNLVLIGLVFADFRKSKKAHQLKTAAYESMIVTLLENQASQDGRIQMADDLKETLRTSQKRIGAEILSLQYQLLDTLAKNNLIE
;
A
#
# COMPACT_ATOMS: atom_id res chain seq x y z
N MET A 1 -15.68 -0.34 68.42
CA MET A 1 -14.60 -0.41 67.39
C MET A 1 -14.92 -1.39 66.27
N THR A 2 -15.53 -2.53 66.54
CA THR A 2 -15.98 -3.52 65.54
C THR A 2 -16.91 -3.01 64.43
N PRO A 3 -17.95 -2.17 64.67
CA PRO A 3 -18.81 -1.70 63.59
C PRO A 3 -18.07 -0.77 62.63
N PHE A 4 -17.15 0.06 63.14
CA PHE A 4 -16.35 0.97 62.32
C PHE A 4 -15.44 0.21 61.34
N LEU A 5 -14.78 -0.87 61.82
CA LEU A 5 -13.95 -1.72 60.97
C LEU A 5 -14.76 -2.46 59.89
N LEU A 6 -15.98 -2.91 60.22
CA LEU A 6 -16.90 -3.52 59.27
C LEU A 6 -17.34 -2.54 58.16
N THR A 7 -17.67 -1.30 58.51
CA THR A 7 -18.02 -0.28 57.53
C THR A 7 -16.83 0.04 56.62
N LEU A 8 -15.62 0.13 57.17
CA LEU A 8 -14.40 0.40 56.42
C LEU A 8 -14.03 -0.75 55.46
N LEU A 9 -14.27 -2.00 55.87
CA LEU A 9 -14.11 -3.18 55.02
C LEU A 9 -15.10 -3.15 53.84
N LEU A 10 -16.37 -2.84 54.10
CA LEU A 10 -17.41 -2.73 53.07
C LEU A 10 -17.09 -1.66 52.03
N VAL A 11 -16.64 -0.47 52.48
CA VAL A 11 -16.24 0.61 51.57
C VAL A 11 -15.06 0.19 50.69
N ASN A 12 -14.07 -0.50 51.23
CA ASN A 12 -12.94 -1.01 50.45
C ASN A 12 -13.38 -2.06 49.41
N LEU A 13 -14.27 -2.98 49.77
CA LEU A 13 -14.81 -3.97 48.84
C LEU A 13 -15.57 -3.31 47.67
N VAL A 14 -16.35 -2.27 47.95
CA VAL A 14 -17.05 -1.50 46.92
C VAL A 14 -16.07 -0.79 45.99
N LEU A 15 -15.04 -0.14 46.54
CA LEU A 15 -14.00 0.52 45.73
C LEU A 15 -13.25 -0.46 44.84
N ILE A 16 -12.85 -1.62 45.38
CA ILE A 16 -12.19 -2.68 44.60
C ILE A 16 -13.12 -3.14 43.47
N GLY A 17 -14.40 -3.36 43.75
CA GLY A 17 -15.39 -3.75 42.74
C GLY A 17 -15.51 -2.75 41.59
N LEU A 18 -15.56 -1.45 41.91
CA LEU A 18 -15.62 -0.38 40.92
C LEU A 18 -14.35 -0.34 40.05
N VAL A 19 -13.17 -0.39 40.66
CA VAL A 19 -11.90 -0.43 39.93
C VAL A 19 -11.82 -1.65 39.02
N PHE A 20 -12.29 -2.82 39.48
CA PHE A 20 -12.31 -4.03 38.67
C PHE A 20 -13.27 -3.94 37.49
N ALA A 21 -14.43 -3.31 37.68
CA ALA A 21 -15.40 -3.08 36.61
C ALA A 21 -14.84 -2.12 35.54
N ASP A 22 -14.25 -1.01 35.96
CA ASP A 22 -13.61 -0.04 35.06
C ASP A 22 -12.41 -0.64 34.32
N PHE A 23 -11.59 -1.42 35.02
CA PHE A 23 -10.46 -2.11 34.41
C PHE A 23 -10.92 -3.11 33.34
N ARG A 24 -11.99 -3.87 33.60
CA ARG A 24 -12.56 -4.80 32.60
C ARG A 24 -13.11 -4.06 31.38
N LYS A 25 -13.80 -2.93 31.58
CA LYS A 25 -14.34 -2.12 30.49
C LYS A 25 -13.22 -1.50 29.65
N SER A 26 -12.20 -0.95 30.31
CA SER A 26 -11.02 -0.38 29.66
C SER A 26 -10.25 -1.43 28.86
N LYS A 27 -10.00 -2.62 29.45
CA LYS A 27 -9.30 -3.72 28.78
C LYS A 27 -10.01 -4.16 27.49
N LYS A 28 -11.35 -4.29 27.51
CA LYS A 28 -12.14 -4.61 26.32
C LYS A 28 -12.02 -3.52 25.24
N ALA A 29 -12.10 -2.25 25.63
CA ALA A 29 -11.96 -1.14 24.70
C ALA A 29 -10.57 -1.08 24.06
N HIS A 30 -9.51 -1.35 24.84
CA HIS A 30 -8.15 -1.45 24.31
C HIS A 30 -7.98 -2.62 23.33
N GLN A 31 -8.51 -3.81 23.65
CA GLN A 31 -8.46 -4.97 22.75
C GLN A 31 -9.17 -4.70 21.41
N LEU A 32 -10.34 -4.06 21.45
CA LEU A 32 -11.07 -3.65 20.24
C LEU A 32 -10.27 -2.66 19.40
N LYS A 33 -9.64 -1.66 20.03
CA LYS A 33 -8.79 -0.70 19.33
C LYS A 33 -7.56 -1.38 18.71
N THR A 34 -6.88 -2.25 19.45
CA THR A 34 -5.73 -2.99 18.94
C THR A 34 -6.09 -3.86 17.74
N ALA A 35 -7.20 -4.60 17.80
CA ALA A 35 -7.68 -5.41 16.69
C ALA A 35 -8.03 -4.56 15.45
N ALA A 36 -8.61 -3.37 15.65
CA ALA A 36 -8.88 -2.44 14.56
C ALA A 36 -7.60 -1.92 13.91
N TYR A 37 -6.56 -1.60 14.69
CA TYR A 37 -5.27 -1.19 14.17
C TYR A 37 -4.55 -2.31 13.43
N GLU A 38 -4.56 -3.53 13.94
CA GLU A 38 -3.99 -4.71 13.26
C GLU A 38 -4.66 -4.94 11.90
N SER A 39 -5.99 -4.89 11.86
CA SER A 39 -6.76 -5.00 10.61
C SER A 39 -6.38 -3.90 9.62
N MET A 40 -6.28 -2.64 10.08
CA MET A 40 -5.88 -1.52 9.23
C MET A 40 -4.44 -1.67 8.70
N ILE A 41 -3.52 -2.19 9.51
CA ILE A 41 -2.14 -2.48 9.10
C ILE A 41 -2.12 -3.54 8.00
N VAL A 42 -2.87 -4.63 8.15
CA VAL A 42 -2.96 -5.68 7.12
C VAL A 42 -3.51 -5.11 5.81
N THR A 43 -4.60 -4.34 5.86
CA THR A 43 -5.15 -3.69 4.67
C THR A 43 -4.18 -2.70 4.02
N LEU A 44 -3.39 -1.97 4.81
CA LEU A 44 -2.35 -1.08 4.29
C LEU A 44 -1.23 -1.87 3.60
N LEU A 45 -0.79 -2.98 4.17
CA LEU A 45 0.22 -3.87 3.61
C LEU A 45 -0.25 -4.52 2.30
N GLU A 46 -1.48 -5.01 2.24
CA GLU A 46 -2.06 -5.57 1.00
C GLU A 46 -2.16 -4.52 -0.11
N ASN A 47 -2.59 -3.31 0.23
CA ASN A 47 -2.63 -2.19 -0.71
C ASN A 47 -1.24 -1.75 -1.15
N GLN A 48 -0.24 -1.81 -0.28
CA GLN A 48 1.15 -1.48 -0.61
C GLN A 48 1.75 -2.52 -1.55
N ALA A 49 1.53 -3.81 -1.31
CA ALA A 49 1.97 -4.89 -2.22
C ALA A 49 1.34 -4.75 -3.62
N SER A 50 0.06 -4.35 -3.68
CA SER A 50 -0.61 -4.03 -4.94
C SER A 50 -0.02 -2.80 -5.63
N GLN A 51 0.35 -1.77 -4.87
CA GLN A 51 1.01 -0.58 -5.42
C GLN A 51 2.41 -0.87 -5.94
N ASP A 52 3.21 -1.66 -5.24
CA ASP A 52 4.55 -2.06 -5.70
C ASP A 52 4.47 -2.85 -7.01
N GLY A 53 3.51 -3.78 -7.15
CA GLY A 53 3.26 -4.49 -8.41
C GLY A 53 2.86 -3.55 -9.56
N ARG A 54 2.10 -2.48 -9.28
CA ARG A 54 1.73 -1.45 -10.27
C ARG A 54 2.92 -0.58 -10.67
N ILE A 55 3.82 -0.27 -9.74
CA ILE A 55 5.06 0.46 -10.03
C ILE A 55 5.96 -0.38 -10.94
N GLN A 56 6.14 -1.66 -10.62
CA GLN A 56 6.92 -2.58 -11.45
C GLN A 56 6.34 -2.73 -12.87
N MET A 57 5.02 -2.89 -12.99
CA MET A 57 4.35 -2.89 -14.30
C MET A 57 4.54 -1.57 -15.07
N ALA A 58 4.54 -0.42 -14.39
CA ALA A 58 4.77 0.87 -15.03
C ALA A 58 6.21 1.02 -15.54
N ASP A 59 7.19 0.51 -14.78
CA ASP A 59 8.59 0.49 -15.21
C ASP A 59 8.82 -0.47 -16.39
N ASP A 60 8.23 -1.67 -16.37
CA ASP A 60 8.28 -2.63 -17.49
C ASP A 60 7.62 -2.05 -18.75
N LEU A 61 6.48 -1.37 -18.59
CA LEU A 61 5.80 -0.68 -19.68
C LEU A 61 6.67 0.46 -20.24
N LYS A 62 7.34 1.23 -19.37
CA LYS A 62 8.24 2.32 -19.77
C LYS A 62 9.43 1.81 -20.57
N GLU A 63 10.07 0.71 -20.15
CA GLU A 63 11.21 0.15 -20.91
C GLU A 63 10.76 -0.49 -22.23
N THR A 64 9.58 -1.11 -22.27
CA THR A 64 8.97 -1.64 -23.50
C THR A 64 8.68 -0.52 -24.50
N LEU A 65 8.13 0.60 -24.04
CA LEU A 65 7.87 1.78 -24.87
C LEU A 65 9.18 2.38 -25.39
N ARG A 66 10.21 2.49 -24.55
CA ARG A 66 11.53 3.02 -24.94
C ARG A 66 12.20 2.15 -26.00
N THR A 67 12.10 0.84 -25.86
CA THR A 67 12.65 -0.13 -26.83
C THR A 67 11.88 -0.08 -28.14
N SER A 68 10.55 -0.03 -28.08
CA SER A 68 9.69 0.12 -29.26
C SER A 68 9.97 1.42 -30.00
N GLN A 69 10.15 2.54 -29.29
CA GLN A 69 10.48 3.83 -29.91
C GLN A 69 11.81 3.79 -30.66
N LYS A 70 12.85 3.18 -30.07
CA LYS A 70 14.15 3.00 -30.74
C LYS A 70 14.02 2.15 -32.02
N ARG A 71 13.23 1.08 -31.95
CA ARG A 71 12.99 0.19 -33.10
C ARG A 71 12.25 0.91 -34.23
N ILE A 72 11.15 1.62 -33.90
CA ILE A 72 10.39 2.41 -34.87
C ILE A 72 11.27 3.48 -35.52
N GLY A 73 12.10 4.17 -34.73
CA GLY A 73 13.04 5.15 -35.26
C GLY A 73 14.04 4.55 -36.26
N ALA A 74 14.59 3.37 -35.94
CA ALA A 74 15.49 2.64 -36.84
C ALA A 74 14.78 2.16 -38.11
N GLU A 75 13.55 1.65 -37.99
CA GLU A 75 12.74 1.21 -39.13
C GLU A 75 12.40 2.38 -40.06
N ILE A 76 12.01 3.54 -39.52
CA ILE A 76 11.74 4.76 -40.31
C ILE A 76 13.00 5.22 -41.06
N LEU A 77 14.15 5.26 -40.39
CA LEU A 77 15.43 5.57 -41.03
C LEU A 77 15.75 4.57 -42.16
N SER A 78 15.55 3.28 -41.92
CA SER A 78 15.77 2.25 -42.95
C SER A 78 14.84 2.42 -44.15
N LEU A 79 13.56 2.76 -43.89
CA LEU A 79 12.57 3.01 -44.93
C LEU A 79 12.94 4.25 -45.76
N GLN A 80 13.43 5.31 -45.12
CA GLN A 80 13.93 6.50 -45.82
C GLN A 80 15.13 6.18 -46.70
N TYR A 81 16.09 5.39 -46.21
CA TYR A 81 17.21 4.93 -47.03
C TYR A 81 16.76 4.06 -48.21
N GLN A 82 15.82 3.14 -47.99
CA GLN A 82 15.25 2.32 -49.06
C GLN A 82 14.49 3.17 -50.09
N LEU A 83 13.78 4.20 -49.64
CA LEU A 83 13.07 5.15 -50.52
C LEU A 83 14.07 5.93 -51.37
N LEU A 84 15.13 6.48 -50.76
CA LEU A 84 16.19 7.18 -51.48
C LEU A 84 16.89 6.26 -52.49
N ASP A 85 17.26 5.05 -52.09
CA ASP A 85 17.87 4.05 -52.98
C ASP A 85 16.93 3.67 -54.14
N THR A 86 15.64 3.50 -53.86
CA THR A 86 14.63 3.19 -54.89
C THR A 86 14.44 4.36 -55.85
N LEU A 87 14.36 5.59 -55.34
CA LEU A 87 14.21 6.76 -56.18
C LEU A 87 15.47 7.03 -57.03
N ALA A 88 16.66 6.84 -56.47
CA ALA A 88 17.93 6.93 -57.20
C ALA A 88 18.03 5.86 -58.30
N LYS A 89 17.66 4.60 -58.00
CA LYS A 89 17.59 3.52 -59.00
C LYS A 89 16.62 3.80 -60.16
N ASN A 90 15.62 4.65 -59.93
CA ASN A 90 14.65 5.06 -60.94
C ASN A 90 14.97 6.44 -61.57
N ASN A 91 16.15 7.02 -61.32
CA ASN A 91 16.56 8.35 -61.78
C ASN A 91 15.56 9.47 -61.39
N LEU A 92 14.83 9.30 -60.27
CA LEU A 92 13.85 10.27 -59.79
C LEU A 92 14.48 11.33 -58.86
N ILE A 93 15.73 11.12 -58.46
CA ILE A 93 16.59 12.07 -57.76
C ILE A 93 18.02 11.84 -58.25
N GLU A 94 18.80 12.92 -58.42
CA GLU A 94 20.19 12.90 -58.93
C GLU A 94 21.14 12.02 -58.11
#